data_AF-A0A2Z4MHU4-F1
#
_entry.id   AF-A0A2Z4MHU4-F1
#
_cell.length_a   1.000
_cell.length_b   1.000
_cell.length_c   1.000
_cell.angle_alpha   90.00
_cell.angle_beta   90.00
_cell.angle_gamma   90.00
#
_symmetry.space_group_name_H-M   'P 1'
#
loop_
_entity.id
_entity.type
_entity.pdbx_description
1 polymer ?
#
loop_
_entity_poly.entity_id
_entity_poly.type
_entity_poly.pdbx_seq_one_letter_code
_entity_poly.pdbx_strand_id
1 'polypeptide(L)'
;MKYHYNIQEENSQIQKSEVNVNLDVAYMKALCNRYGKDFDFISSTRLSSKHLKLIDKYYGTADGESILAFYSNRFIFNKVKEGVVLSSKGIYWRSGQMNLNPSYLTWSQYTQATSAVDEVCYIQFRPDHIFQSRRSNILTEVLEDFYVYIASLSVSNHPIIYQYDQSYNHIGRIPTVRTYHDKWMLVENGMPLYPLRNNDIHWVIEMGQVDTAKLQVWKPGMSEWVYVEEVAELMNKG
;
A
#
# COMPACT_ATOMS: atom_id res chain seq x y z
N MET A 1 -13.36 0.36 -42.46
CA MET A 1 -13.70 -0.63 -41.43
C MET A 1 -13.73 0.08 -40.08
N LYS A 2 -14.93 0.26 -39.52
CA LYS A 2 -15.15 0.83 -38.18
C LYS A 2 -15.46 -0.35 -37.26
N TYR A 3 -14.60 -0.62 -36.29
CA TYR A 3 -14.92 -1.59 -35.24
C TYR A 3 -15.90 -0.93 -34.26
N HIS A 4 -17.17 -1.36 -34.32
CA HIS A 4 -18.14 -1.12 -33.26
C HIS A 4 -17.93 -2.21 -32.20
N TYR A 5 -17.46 -1.83 -31.02
CA TYR A 5 -17.55 -2.70 -29.84
C TYR A 5 -18.93 -2.50 -29.22
N ASN A 6 -19.78 -3.51 -29.39
CA ASN A 6 -21.03 -3.68 -28.66
C ASN A 6 -20.67 -4.07 -27.22
N ILE A 7 -20.90 -3.17 -26.27
CA ILE A 7 -20.92 -3.51 -24.84
C ILE A 7 -22.41 -3.71 -24.51
N GLN A 8 -22.84 -4.97 -24.43
CA GLN A 8 -24.08 -5.29 -23.72
C GLN A 8 -23.75 -5.44 -22.25
N GLU A 9 -24.40 -4.60 -21.46
CA GLU A 9 -24.45 -4.59 -20.02
C GLU A 9 -25.02 -5.92 -19.50
N GLU A 10 -24.22 -6.68 -18.76
CA GLU A 10 -24.77 -7.58 -17.74
C GLU A 10 -24.53 -6.92 -16.37
N ASN A 11 -25.56 -6.18 -15.96
CA ASN A 11 -25.78 -5.74 -14.59
C ASN A 11 -25.94 -6.95 -13.67
N SER A 12 -24.82 -7.52 -13.22
CA SER A 12 -24.80 -8.32 -11.99
C SER A 12 -24.31 -7.42 -10.87
N GLN A 13 -25.25 -6.74 -10.21
CA GLN A 13 -25.02 -6.11 -8.92
C GLN A 13 -24.72 -7.20 -7.88
N ILE A 14 -23.47 -7.67 -7.86
CA ILE A 14 -22.90 -8.21 -6.64
C ILE A 14 -22.71 -6.98 -5.76
N GLN A 15 -23.66 -6.76 -4.85
CA GLN A 15 -23.37 -6.01 -3.62
C GLN A 15 -22.23 -6.77 -2.95
N LYS A 16 -20.98 -6.42 -3.29
CA LYS A 16 -19.81 -6.78 -2.49
C LYS A 16 -20.07 -6.12 -1.15
N SER A 17 -20.54 -6.92 -0.20
CA SER A 17 -20.60 -6.54 1.20
C SER A 17 -19.26 -5.90 1.55
N GLU A 18 -19.27 -4.64 1.99
CA GLU A 18 -18.07 -3.98 2.49
C GLU A 18 -17.52 -4.84 3.62
N VAL A 19 -16.44 -5.56 3.34
CA VAL A 19 -15.69 -6.23 4.40
C VAL A 19 -15.08 -5.09 5.20
N ASN A 20 -15.64 -4.83 6.38
CA ASN A 20 -15.11 -3.85 7.31
C ASN A 20 -13.85 -4.43 7.95
N VAL A 21 -12.75 -4.34 7.20
CA VAL A 21 -11.43 -4.79 7.65
C VAL A 21 -10.94 -3.82 8.72
N ASN A 22 -10.66 -4.33 9.92
CA ASN A 22 -10.04 -3.53 10.96
C ASN A 22 -8.54 -3.35 10.64
N LEU A 23 -8.18 -2.17 10.13
CA LEU A 23 -6.82 -1.86 9.74
C LEU A 23 -5.94 -1.52 10.94
N ASP A 24 -4.79 -2.16 11.03
CA ASP A 24 -3.79 -1.83 12.04
C ASP A 24 -3.01 -0.56 11.64
N VAL A 25 -3.39 0.56 12.24
CA VAL A 25 -2.76 1.87 11.99
C VAL A 25 -1.27 1.87 12.37
N ALA A 26 -0.84 1.09 13.37
CA ALA A 26 0.57 1.00 13.75
C ALA A 26 1.38 0.28 12.67
N TYR A 27 0.83 -0.80 12.11
CA TYR A 27 1.44 -1.50 10.98
C TYR A 27 1.56 -0.59 9.75
N MET A 28 0.48 0.12 9.39
CA MET A 28 0.50 1.04 8.24
C MET A 28 1.53 2.18 8.41
N LYS A 29 1.71 2.69 9.65
CA LYS A 29 2.79 3.64 9.97
C LYS A 29 4.16 3.02 9.79
N ALA A 30 4.36 1.76 10.19
CA ALA A 30 5.63 1.05 10.01
C ALA A 30 5.98 0.88 8.52
N LEU A 31 4.99 0.53 7.69
CA LEU A 31 5.15 0.48 6.23
C LEU A 31 5.62 1.84 5.68
N CYS A 32 4.97 2.94 6.05
CA CYS A 32 5.41 4.27 5.66
C CYS A 32 6.83 4.60 6.15
N ASN A 33 7.18 4.23 7.39
CA ASN A 33 8.50 4.51 7.97
C ASN A 33 9.64 3.79 7.22
N ARG A 34 9.38 2.63 6.61
CA ARG A 34 10.35 1.91 5.77
C ARG A 34 10.88 2.78 4.63
N TYR A 35 10.03 3.65 4.08
CA TYR A 35 10.34 4.56 2.97
C TYR A 35 10.61 6.01 3.42
N GLY A 36 10.54 6.28 4.72
CA GLY A 36 10.58 7.65 5.26
C GLY A 36 11.90 8.39 5.09
N LYS A 37 12.91 7.83 4.41
CA LYS A 37 14.21 8.48 4.12
C LYS A 37 14.23 9.21 2.79
N ASP A 38 13.25 8.98 1.92
CA ASP A 38 13.18 9.62 0.61
C ASP A 38 12.77 11.10 0.70
N PHE A 39 13.32 11.93 -0.18
CA PHE A 39 13.11 13.37 -0.14
C PHE A 39 11.66 13.77 -0.42
N ASP A 40 10.98 13.06 -1.31
CA ASP A 40 9.61 13.37 -1.73
C ASP A 40 8.54 12.70 -0.85
N PHE A 41 8.94 11.90 0.16
CA PHE A 41 8.06 11.12 1.02
C PHE A 41 8.39 11.32 2.51
N ILE A 42 7.45 11.90 3.27
CA ILE A 42 7.60 12.17 4.70
C ILE A 42 6.63 11.28 5.48
N SER A 43 7.15 10.32 6.24
CA SER A 43 6.35 9.52 7.15
C SER A 43 5.89 10.32 8.38
N SER A 44 4.86 9.85 9.07
CA SER A 44 4.26 10.52 10.23
C SER A 44 5.27 10.85 11.33
N THR A 45 6.31 10.03 11.50
CA THR A 45 7.38 10.25 12.50
C THR A 45 8.26 11.45 12.18
N ARG A 46 8.24 11.95 10.94
CA ARG A 46 9.02 13.11 10.46
C ARG A 46 8.13 14.32 10.14
N LEU A 47 6.81 14.20 10.28
CA LEU A 47 5.87 15.31 10.08
C LEU A 47 5.87 16.25 11.29
N SER A 48 6.31 17.49 11.09
CA SER A 48 6.18 18.55 12.09
C SER A 48 4.71 18.97 12.28
N SER A 49 4.39 19.61 13.42
CA SER A 49 3.07 20.19 13.65
C SER A 49 2.68 21.23 12.59
N LYS A 50 3.67 21.93 12.01
CA LYS A 50 3.43 22.85 10.88
C LYS A 50 2.97 22.09 9.63
N HIS A 51 3.55 20.93 9.35
CA HIS A 51 3.09 20.09 8.24
C HIS A 51 1.66 19.60 8.48
N LEU A 52 1.36 19.07 9.67
CA LEU A 52 0.02 18.57 10.01
C LEU A 52 -1.05 19.66 9.86
N LYS A 53 -0.80 20.89 10.36
CA LYS A 53 -1.72 22.02 10.17
C LYS A 53 -1.94 22.39 8.70
N LEU A 54 -0.90 22.28 7.86
CA LEU A 54 -1.03 22.54 6.44
C LEU A 54 -1.76 21.41 5.71
N ILE A 55 -1.51 20.16 6.08
CA ILE A 55 -2.23 18.99 5.56
C ILE A 55 -3.72 19.16 5.86
N ASP A 56 -4.07 19.39 7.12
CA ASP A 56 -5.45 19.60 7.54
C ASP A 56 -6.12 20.75 6.77
N LYS A 57 -5.47 21.93 6.71
CA LYS A 57 -5.94 23.09 5.95
C LYS A 57 -6.22 22.81 4.47
N TYR A 58 -5.41 21.98 3.83
CA TYR A 58 -5.44 21.80 2.38
C TYR A 58 -6.18 20.54 1.92
N TYR A 59 -6.27 19.53 2.78
CA TYR A 59 -6.87 18.24 2.46
C TYR A 59 -8.14 17.95 3.25
N GLY A 60 -8.45 18.74 4.30
CA GLY A 60 -9.70 18.61 5.06
C GLY A 60 -9.83 17.24 5.73
N THR A 61 -8.76 16.78 6.38
CA THR A 61 -8.72 15.47 7.04
C THR A 61 -9.75 15.41 8.16
N ALA A 62 -10.40 14.26 8.35
CA ALA A 62 -11.49 14.15 9.32
C ALA A 62 -10.96 14.14 10.75
N ASP A 63 -11.76 14.64 11.70
CA ASP A 63 -11.42 14.57 13.13
C ASP A 63 -11.11 13.12 13.57
N GLY A 64 -10.08 12.98 14.40
CA GLY A 64 -9.60 11.68 14.90
C GLY A 64 -8.83 10.83 13.89
N GLU A 65 -8.62 11.30 12.67
CA GLU A 65 -7.86 10.60 11.64
C GLU A 65 -6.34 10.72 11.87
N SER A 66 -5.63 9.59 11.80
CA SER A 66 -4.17 9.57 11.88
C SER A 66 -3.55 9.77 10.50
N ILE A 67 -2.69 10.78 10.37
CA ILE A 67 -1.86 10.92 9.17
C ILE A 67 -0.69 9.95 9.25
N LEU A 68 -0.52 9.14 8.19
CA LEU A 68 0.51 8.10 8.08
C LEU A 68 1.73 8.62 7.33
N ALA A 69 1.50 9.36 6.24
CA ALA A 69 2.57 9.96 5.44
C ALA A 69 2.04 11.07 4.54
N PHE A 70 2.98 11.87 4.03
CA PHE A 70 2.74 12.85 2.98
C PHE A 70 3.78 12.69 1.87
N TYR A 71 3.31 12.57 0.64
CA TYR A 71 4.12 12.56 -0.57
C TYR A 71 3.92 13.86 -1.35
N SER A 72 4.99 14.49 -1.83
CA SER A 72 4.90 15.68 -2.68
C SER A 72 5.90 15.66 -3.83
N ASN A 73 5.43 16.01 -5.02
CA ASN A 73 6.21 16.03 -6.26
C ASN A 73 7.10 17.28 -6.39
N ARG A 74 7.01 18.23 -5.45
CA ARG A 74 7.84 19.45 -5.40
C ARG A 74 8.20 19.78 -3.97
N PHE A 75 9.31 19.23 -3.49
CA PHE A 75 9.88 19.61 -2.20
C PHE A 75 10.53 21.01 -2.25
N ILE A 76 9.74 22.03 -2.53
CA ILE A 76 10.09 23.41 -2.19
C ILE A 76 9.43 23.65 -0.84
N PHE A 77 10.25 23.63 0.22
CA PHE A 77 9.94 24.00 1.59
C PHE A 77 8.83 25.08 1.62
N ASN A 78 7.62 24.71 2.09
CA ASN A 78 6.38 25.52 2.21
C ASN A 78 5.20 25.23 1.24
N LYS A 79 5.23 24.19 0.39
CA LYS A 79 4.08 23.88 -0.50
C LYS A 79 3.47 22.49 -0.27
N VAL A 80 2.83 22.27 0.87
CA VAL A 80 1.91 21.13 1.15
C VAL A 80 0.59 21.25 0.35
N LYS A 81 0.56 22.07 -0.72
CA LYS A 81 -0.67 22.35 -1.48
C LYS A 81 -1.03 21.25 -2.48
N GLU A 82 -0.01 20.49 -2.90
CA GLU A 82 -0.10 19.46 -3.93
C GLU A 82 0.67 18.23 -3.46
N GLY A 83 0.15 17.05 -3.78
CA GLY A 83 0.67 15.79 -3.28
C GLY A 83 -0.39 14.78 -2.91
N VAL A 84 0.03 13.77 -2.15
CA VAL A 84 -0.80 12.68 -1.65
C VAL A 84 -0.61 12.57 -0.15
N VAL A 85 -1.71 12.48 0.59
CA VAL A 85 -1.75 12.23 2.02
C VAL A 85 -2.26 10.81 2.21
N LEU A 86 -1.49 9.99 2.91
CA LEU A 86 -1.92 8.67 3.36
C LEU A 86 -2.38 8.80 4.80
N SER A 87 -3.58 8.33 5.10
CA SER A 87 -4.21 8.43 6.42
C SER A 87 -4.76 7.09 6.89
N SER A 88 -5.21 7.02 8.14
CA SER A 88 -5.84 5.82 8.67
C SER A 88 -7.18 5.47 7.99
N LYS A 89 -7.84 6.43 7.31
CA LYS A 89 -9.12 6.17 6.62
C LYS A 89 -8.98 6.06 5.10
N GLY A 90 -7.90 6.57 4.49
CA GLY A 90 -7.73 6.46 3.06
C GLY A 90 -6.60 7.29 2.47
N ILE A 91 -6.80 7.68 1.22
CA ILE A 91 -5.85 8.42 0.39
C ILE A 91 -6.51 9.73 0.01
N TYR A 92 -5.88 10.86 0.34
CA TYR A 92 -6.25 12.16 -0.20
C TYR A 92 -5.20 12.61 -1.20
N TRP A 93 -5.60 13.27 -2.29
CA TRP A 93 -4.63 13.85 -3.21
C TRP A 93 -5.09 15.13 -3.86
N ARG A 94 -4.10 15.93 -4.28
CA ARG A 94 -4.26 17.17 -5.02
C ARG A 94 -3.19 17.28 -6.08
N SER A 95 -3.60 17.61 -7.30
CA SER A 95 -2.71 17.82 -8.44
C SER A 95 -3.00 19.17 -9.10
N GLY A 96 -2.05 20.11 -8.99
CA GLY A 96 -2.00 21.36 -9.75
C GLY A 96 -3.23 22.28 -9.66
N GLN A 97 -3.32 23.20 -10.63
CA GLN A 97 -4.39 24.22 -10.74
C GLN A 97 -5.78 23.65 -11.09
N MET A 98 -5.89 22.36 -11.42
CA MET A 98 -7.14 21.77 -11.91
C MET A 98 -8.08 21.33 -10.78
N ASN A 99 -7.56 20.98 -9.60
CA ASN A 99 -8.35 20.54 -8.45
C ASN A 99 -8.03 21.37 -7.20
N LEU A 100 -8.82 22.42 -6.98
CA LEU A 100 -8.74 23.22 -5.76
C LEU A 100 -9.18 22.41 -4.52
N ASN A 101 -10.09 21.45 -4.69
CA ASN A 101 -10.52 20.56 -3.62
C ASN A 101 -9.72 19.25 -3.67
N PRO A 102 -9.34 18.69 -2.50
CA PRO A 102 -8.74 17.37 -2.42
C PRO A 102 -9.72 16.31 -2.91
N SER A 103 -9.22 15.40 -3.73
CA SER A 103 -9.90 14.13 -3.99
C SER A 103 -9.61 13.17 -2.83
N TYR A 104 -10.54 12.25 -2.57
CA TYR A 104 -10.43 11.29 -1.48
C TYR A 104 -10.90 9.90 -1.94
N LEU A 105 -10.21 8.88 -1.46
CA LEU A 105 -10.56 7.48 -1.66
C LEU A 105 -10.35 6.72 -0.35
N THR A 106 -11.35 5.97 0.09
CA THR A 106 -11.19 5.07 1.23
C THR A 106 -10.27 3.89 0.87
N TRP A 107 -9.68 3.25 1.88
CA TRP A 107 -8.88 2.03 1.66
C TRP A 107 -9.68 0.89 1.00
N SER A 108 -10.95 0.72 1.36
CA SER A 108 -11.86 -0.25 0.73
C SER A 108 -12.07 0.03 -0.76
N GLN A 109 -12.29 1.30 -1.13
CA GLN A 109 -12.45 1.67 -2.54
C GLN A 109 -11.14 1.52 -3.32
N TYR A 110 -9.99 1.78 -2.68
CA TYR A 110 -8.67 1.61 -3.29
C TYR A 110 -8.40 0.16 -3.68
N THR A 111 -8.66 -0.80 -2.78
CA THR A 111 -8.42 -2.22 -3.07
C THR A 111 -9.40 -2.83 -4.08
N GLN A 112 -10.58 -2.23 -4.23
CA GLN A 112 -11.56 -2.65 -5.24
C GLN A 112 -11.28 -2.06 -6.63
N ALA A 113 -10.51 -0.99 -6.70
CA ALA A 113 -10.16 -0.39 -7.96
C ALA A 113 -9.05 -1.21 -8.64
N THR A 114 -9.25 -1.51 -9.92
CA THR A 114 -8.19 -2.06 -10.78
C THR A 114 -7.16 -0.96 -11.03
N SER A 115 -6.27 -0.71 -10.07
CA SER A 115 -5.24 0.31 -10.21
C SER A 115 -4.21 -0.17 -11.24
N ALA A 116 -4.23 0.43 -12.43
CA ALA A 116 -3.15 0.31 -13.40
C ALA A 116 -2.12 1.40 -13.08
N VAL A 117 -0.93 0.98 -12.65
CA VAL A 117 0.23 1.87 -12.57
C VAL A 117 0.86 1.87 -13.95
N ASP A 118 0.60 2.90 -14.75
CA ASP A 118 1.25 3.06 -16.05
C ASP A 118 2.65 3.64 -15.84
N GLU A 119 3.65 3.05 -16.47
CA GLU A 119 5.09 3.18 -16.17
C GLU A 119 5.66 4.59 -16.35
N VAL A 120 4.86 5.56 -16.79
CA VAL A 120 5.34 6.91 -17.08
C VAL A 120 4.39 7.96 -16.52
N CYS A 121 4.61 8.31 -15.25
CA CYS A 121 4.19 9.55 -14.60
C CYS A 121 2.74 9.69 -14.07
N TYR A 122 1.98 8.60 -13.95
CA TYR A 122 0.62 8.66 -13.40
C TYR A 122 0.38 7.55 -12.39
N ILE A 123 -0.29 7.87 -11.30
CA ILE A 123 -0.92 6.90 -10.41
C ILE A 123 -2.42 7.01 -10.67
N GLN A 124 -2.99 5.99 -11.30
CA GLN A 124 -4.42 5.90 -11.50
C GLN A 124 -5.03 5.10 -10.34
N PHE A 125 -5.77 5.79 -9.48
CA PHE A 125 -6.53 5.16 -8.41
C PHE A 125 -7.86 4.59 -8.94
N ARG A 126 -8.50 5.22 -9.93
CA ARG A 126 -9.72 4.77 -10.66
C ARG A 126 -9.75 5.40 -12.08
N PRO A 127 -10.62 4.96 -13.02
CA PRO A 127 -10.73 5.54 -14.37
C PRO A 127 -10.76 7.07 -14.43
N ASP A 128 -11.34 7.71 -13.42
CA ASP A 128 -11.52 9.16 -13.24
C ASP A 128 -10.66 9.77 -12.10
N HIS A 129 -9.91 8.95 -11.36
CA HIS A 129 -9.12 9.39 -10.20
C HIS A 129 -7.63 9.20 -10.51
N ILE A 130 -7.03 10.21 -11.15
CA ILE A 130 -5.63 10.19 -11.58
C ILE A 130 -4.83 11.21 -10.78
N PHE A 131 -3.69 10.77 -10.25
CA PHE A 131 -2.66 11.63 -9.69
C PHE A 131 -1.44 11.62 -10.62
N GLN A 132 -1.11 12.77 -11.19
CA GLN A 132 0.07 12.92 -12.04
C GLN A 132 1.30 13.18 -11.18
N SER A 133 2.32 12.32 -11.27
CA SER A 133 3.59 12.47 -10.57
C SER A 133 4.77 12.25 -11.50
N ARG A 134 5.83 13.04 -11.36
CA ARG A 134 7.05 12.88 -12.19
C ARG A 134 8.03 11.88 -11.57
N ARG A 135 7.82 11.46 -10.31
CA ARG A 135 8.69 10.55 -9.53
C ARG A 135 7.88 9.72 -8.53
N SER A 136 6.94 8.91 -9.01
CA SER A 136 5.99 8.16 -8.16
C SER A 136 6.55 6.88 -7.54
N ASN A 137 7.74 6.40 -7.89
CA ASN A 137 8.21 5.06 -7.52
C ASN A 137 8.02 4.71 -6.02
N ILE A 138 8.36 5.59 -5.10
CA ILE A 138 8.19 5.33 -3.65
C ILE A 138 6.73 5.33 -3.23
N LEU A 139 5.93 6.27 -3.75
CA LEU A 139 4.50 6.30 -3.46
C LEU A 139 3.81 5.03 -4.00
N THR A 140 4.18 4.60 -5.21
CA THR A 140 3.72 3.33 -5.78
C THR A 140 4.08 2.16 -4.88
N GLU A 141 5.33 2.07 -4.42
CA GLU A 141 5.79 1.00 -3.53
C GLU A 141 4.98 0.92 -2.23
N VAL A 142 4.74 2.07 -1.59
CA VAL A 142 3.95 2.16 -0.35
C VAL A 142 2.49 1.76 -0.62
N LEU A 143 1.92 2.22 -1.74
CA LEU A 143 0.55 1.89 -2.11
C LEU A 143 0.39 0.39 -2.42
N GLU A 144 1.38 -0.24 -3.06
CA GLU A 144 1.40 -1.69 -3.25
C GLU A 144 1.51 -2.46 -1.93
N ASP A 145 2.36 -2.01 -1.00
CA ASP A 145 2.46 -2.62 0.33
C ASP A 145 1.11 -2.54 1.07
N PHE A 146 0.44 -1.39 0.97
CA PHE A 146 -0.89 -1.20 1.56
C PHE A 146 -1.94 -2.07 0.87
N TYR A 147 -1.94 -2.14 -0.46
CA TYR A 147 -2.84 -2.99 -1.23
C TYR A 147 -2.73 -4.44 -0.80
N VAL A 148 -1.51 -4.99 -0.78
CA VAL A 148 -1.25 -6.38 -0.40
C VAL A 148 -1.69 -6.64 1.04
N TYR A 149 -1.35 -5.75 1.98
CA TYR A 149 -1.79 -5.86 3.36
C TYR A 149 -3.32 -5.86 3.49
N ILE A 150 -4.01 -4.85 2.98
CA ILE A 150 -5.47 -4.71 3.10
C ILE A 150 -6.19 -5.88 2.41
N ALA A 151 -5.73 -6.29 1.22
CA ALA A 151 -6.31 -7.41 0.49
C ALA A 151 -6.12 -8.74 1.25
N SER A 152 -4.97 -8.94 1.89
CA SER A 152 -4.67 -10.16 2.65
C SER A 152 -5.61 -10.38 3.85
N LEU A 153 -6.11 -9.29 4.44
CA LEU A 153 -7.07 -9.31 5.54
C LEU A 153 -8.49 -9.69 5.11
N SER A 154 -8.78 -9.63 3.81
CA SER A 154 -10.09 -10.05 3.27
C SER A 154 -10.15 -11.55 2.98
N VAL A 155 -9.04 -12.26 3.16
CA VAL A 155 -8.94 -13.71 2.96
C VAL A 155 -9.46 -14.41 4.21
N SER A 156 -10.35 -15.39 4.02
CA SER A 156 -10.87 -16.22 5.11
C SER A 156 -9.74 -16.86 5.92
N ASN A 157 -9.88 -16.89 7.24
CA ASN A 157 -8.90 -17.47 8.17
C ASN A 157 -7.49 -16.87 8.04
N HIS A 158 -7.36 -15.57 7.75
CA HIS A 158 -6.05 -14.92 7.74
C HIS A 158 -5.30 -15.12 9.08
N PRO A 159 -3.99 -15.38 9.07
CA PRO A 159 -3.25 -15.73 10.28
C PRO A 159 -2.92 -14.52 11.17
N ILE A 160 -3.15 -13.29 10.71
CA ILE A 160 -2.91 -12.07 11.50
C ILE A 160 -3.88 -12.03 12.69
N ILE A 161 -3.34 -12.24 13.90
CA ILE A 161 -4.14 -12.29 15.15
C ILE A 161 -3.67 -11.28 16.20
N TYR A 162 -2.47 -10.72 16.05
CA TYR A 162 -1.93 -9.72 16.95
C TYR A 162 -1.94 -8.32 16.33
N GLN A 163 -2.15 -7.31 17.16
CA GLN A 163 -1.82 -5.94 16.79
C GLN A 163 -0.32 -5.82 16.59
N TYR A 164 0.07 -5.01 15.62
CA TYR A 164 1.45 -4.88 15.21
C TYR A 164 2.32 -4.30 16.33
N ASP A 165 3.39 -5.02 16.61
CA ASP A 165 4.47 -4.60 17.49
C ASP A 165 5.75 -4.45 16.67
N GLN A 166 6.30 -3.24 16.66
CA GLN A 166 7.52 -2.93 15.92
C GLN A 166 8.73 -3.77 16.37
N SER A 167 8.76 -4.25 17.63
CA SER A 167 9.84 -5.09 18.14
C SER A 167 9.93 -6.47 17.48
N TYR A 168 8.83 -6.95 16.90
CA TYR A 168 8.80 -8.22 16.17
C TYR A 168 9.34 -8.11 14.75
N ASN A 169 9.45 -6.89 14.21
CA ASN A 169 9.93 -6.71 12.86
C ASN A 169 11.45 -6.66 12.84
N HIS A 170 12.05 -7.82 12.63
CA HIS A 170 13.49 -8.06 12.63
C HIS A 170 14.08 -8.15 11.22
N ILE A 171 13.24 -8.00 10.18
CA ILE A 171 13.69 -8.04 8.79
C ILE A 171 14.59 -6.84 8.51
N GLY A 172 15.84 -7.13 8.19
CA GLY A 172 16.87 -6.15 7.90
C GLY A 172 16.68 -5.45 6.55
N ARG A 173 17.67 -4.61 6.20
CA ARG A 173 17.73 -4.01 4.86
C ARG A 173 18.07 -5.08 3.84
N ILE A 174 17.19 -5.27 2.87
CA ILE A 174 17.37 -6.22 1.79
C ILE A 174 18.13 -5.54 0.62
N PRO A 175 19.20 -6.16 0.08
CA PRO A 175 20.06 -5.56 -0.94
C PRO A 175 19.58 -5.77 -2.40
N THR A 176 18.44 -6.43 -2.61
CA THR A 176 17.98 -6.94 -3.91
C THR A 176 17.53 -5.83 -4.88
N VAL A 177 17.60 -6.17 -6.18
CA VAL A 177 17.14 -5.32 -7.29
C VAL A 177 15.61 -5.35 -7.35
N ARG A 178 15.00 -4.18 -7.51
CA ARG A 178 13.54 -4.03 -7.59
C ARG A 178 13.03 -4.64 -8.90
N THR A 179 12.36 -5.78 -8.82
CA THR A 179 11.50 -6.28 -9.90
C THR A 179 10.07 -5.75 -9.70
N TYR A 180 9.38 -5.46 -10.79
CA TYR A 180 8.00 -4.98 -10.76
C TYR A 180 7.04 -6.17 -10.61
N HIS A 181 6.04 -6.01 -9.73
CA HIS A 181 5.01 -6.98 -9.39
C HIS A 181 5.53 -8.23 -8.62
N ASP A 182 4.63 -9.00 -7.98
CA ASP A 182 4.89 -10.11 -7.04
C ASP A 182 5.31 -9.75 -5.59
N LYS A 183 4.56 -8.86 -4.93
CA LYS A 183 4.64 -8.70 -3.47
C LYS A 183 3.75 -9.70 -2.74
N TRP A 184 4.30 -10.28 -1.67
CA TRP A 184 3.63 -11.17 -0.74
C TRP A 184 3.45 -10.47 0.60
N MET A 185 2.33 -10.76 1.24
CA MET A 185 2.15 -10.54 2.67
C MET A 185 2.76 -11.72 3.43
N LEU A 186 3.43 -11.41 4.54
CA LEU A 186 4.10 -12.38 5.40
C LEU A 186 3.56 -12.26 6.82
N VAL A 187 3.32 -13.40 7.46
CA VAL A 187 2.88 -13.48 8.85
C VAL A 187 3.67 -14.56 9.54
N GLU A 188 4.37 -14.20 10.60
CA GLU A 188 5.12 -15.13 11.43
C GLU A 188 4.45 -15.23 12.79
N ASN A 189 4.00 -16.43 13.16
CA ASN A 189 3.36 -16.70 14.44
C ASN A 189 2.22 -15.70 14.78
N GLY A 190 1.44 -15.31 13.77
CA GLY A 190 0.31 -14.40 13.92
C GLY A 190 0.63 -12.90 13.92
N MET A 191 1.91 -12.53 13.78
CA MET A 191 2.37 -11.14 13.66
C MET A 191 2.68 -10.81 12.18
N PRO A 192 2.13 -9.71 11.63
CA PRO A 192 2.44 -9.31 10.26
C PRO A 192 3.87 -8.77 10.15
N LEU A 193 4.62 -9.29 9.18
CA LEU A 193 5.92 -8.77 8.76
C LEU A 193 5.75 -7.85 7.55
N TYR A 194 6.82 -7.18 7.10
CA TYR A 194 6.72 -6.32 5.91
C TYR A 194 6.39 -7.13 4.65
N PRO A 195 5.61 -6.58 3.70
CA PRO A 195 5.44 -7.22 2.41
C PRO A 195 6.78 -7.29 1.67
N LEU A 196 7.04 -8.45 1.09
CA LEU A 196 8.30 -8.76 0.43
C LEU A 196 8.07 -9.32 -0.97
N ARG A 197 9.05 -9.12 -1.85
CA ARG A 197 9.09 -9.79 -3.16
C ARG A 197 9.63 -11.21 -3.04
N ASN A 198 9.43 -12.06 -4.05
CA ASN A 198 10.00 -13.41 -4.09
C ASN A 198 11.49 -13.46 -3.68
N ASN A 199 12.33 -12.66 -4.35
CA ASN A 199 13.78 -12.63 -4.10
C ASN A 199 14.11 -12.17 -2.67
N ASP A 200 13.28 -11.31 -2.10
CA ASP A 200 13.46 -10.81 -0.73
C ASP A 200 13.09 -11.89 0.29
N ILE A 201 12.04 -12.67 0.03
CA ILE A 201 11.60 -13.79 0.87
C ILE A 201 12.70 -14.84 0.96
N HIS A 202 13.26 -15.24 -0.19
CA HIS A 202 14.39 -16.17 -0.23
C HIS A 202 15.57 -15.67 0.58
N TRP A 203 15.94 -14.41 0.39
CA TRP A 203 17.05 -13.81 1.12
C TRP A 203 16.82 -13.79 2.64
N VAL A 204 15.62 -13.42 3.12
CA VAL A 204 15.36 -13.42 4.57
C VAL A 204 15.35 -14.83 5.16
N ILE A 205 14.92 -15.85 4.40
CA ILE A 205 15.00 -17.26 4.79
C ILE A 205 16.45 -17.71 4.86
N GLU A 206 17.24 -17.49 3.82
CA GLU A 206 18.67 -17.86 3.76
C GLU A 206 19.48 -17.21 4.90
N MET A 207 19.13 -15.98 5.25
CA MET A 207 19.77 -15.23 6.33
C MET A 207 19.24 -15.58 7.72
N GLY A 208 18.29 -16.52 7.84
CA GLY A 208 17.69 -16.91 9.13
C GLY A 208 16.97 -15.76 9.84
N GLN A 209 16.45 -14.79 9.08
CA GLN A 209 15.67 -13.65 9.59
C GLN A 209 14.17 -13.93 9.67
N VAL A 210 13.77 -15.19 9.55
CA VAL A 210 12.40 -15.67 9.74
C VAL A 210 12.45 -17.13 10.18
N ASP A 211 11.46 -17.58 10.94
CA ASP A 211 11.21 -18.96 11.32
C ASP A 211 10.27 -19.61 10.29
N THR A 212 10.81 -20.38 9.34
CA THR A 212 10.04 -20.95 8.21
C THR A 212 8.89 -21.83 8.67
N ALA A 213 9.06 -22.57 9.77
CA ALA A 213 8.03 -23.44 10.32
C ALA A 213 6.82 -22.66 10.87
N LYS A 214 6.97 -21.35 11.13
CA LYS A 214 5.91 -20.46 11.60
C LYS A 214 5.53 -19.39 10.59
N LEU A 215 6.14 -19.39 9.41
CA LEU A 215 5.95 -18.36 8.40
C LEU A 215 4.84 -18.77 7.42
N GLN A 216 3.78 -17.98 7.41
CA GLN A 216 2.71 -18.06 6.43
C GLN A 216 2.81 -16.89 5.46
N VAL A 217 2.48 -17.17 4.20
CA VAL A 217 2.59 -16.21 3.10
C VAL A 217 1.31 -16.19 2.29
N TRP A 218 1.03 -15.03 1.69
CA TRP A 218 -0.09 -14.86 0.77
C TRP A 218 0.23 -13.76 -0.24
N LYS A 219 -0.26 -13.89 -1.46
CA LYS A 219 -0.24 -12.79 -2.44
C LYS A 219 -1.58 -12.65 -3.16
N PRO A 220 -1.86 -11.47 -3.74
CA PRO A 220 -3.06 -11.27 -4.55
C PRO A 220 -3.26 -12.37 -5.59
N GLY A 221 -4.48 -12.92 -5.64
CA GLY A 221 -4.85 -14.03 -6.51
C GLY A 221 -4.87 -15.41 -5.82
N MET A 222 -4.31 -15.55 -4.63
CA MET A 222 -4.42 -16.77 -3.84
C MET A 222 -5.73 -16.81 -3.05
N SER A 223 -6.36 -17.98 -2.99
CA SER A 223 -7.60 -18.22 -2.24
C SER A 223 -7.39 -18.38 -0.73
N GLU A 224 -6.19 -18.79 -0.31
CA GLU A 224 -5.87 -19.06 1.09
C GLU A 224 -4.41 -18.70 1.40
N TRP A 225 -4.14 -18.53 2.69
CA TRP A 225 -2.79 -18.42 3.21
C TRP A 225 -2.14 -19.79 3.30
N VAL A 226 -0.86 -19.89 2.95
CA VAL A 226 -0.10 -21.15 2.93
C VAL A 226 1.15 -21.01 3.77
N TYR A 227 1.70 -22.13 4.23
CA TYR A 227 3.03 -22.11 4.86
C TYR A 227 4.10 -21.88 3.80
N VAL A 228 5.14 -21.13 4.14
CA VAL A 228 6.20 -20.80 3.18
C VAL A 228 6.88 -22.05 2.62
N GLU A 229 7.00 -23.11 3.42
CA GLU A 229 7.60 -24.39 3.03
C GLU A 229 6.81 -25.11 1.94
N GLU A 230 5.49 -24.87 1.83
CA GLU A 230 4.63 -25.47 0.80
C GLU A 230 4.79 -24.80 -0.57
N VAL A 231 5.30 -23.56 -0.60
CA VAL A 231 5.43 -22.75 -1.83
C VAL A 231 6.86 -22.34 -2.14
N ALA A 232 7.83 -22.65 -1.29
CA ALA A 232 9.24 -22.29 -1.46
C ALA A 232 9.80 -22.78 -2.81
N GLU A 233 9.43 -23.98 -3.25
CA GLU A 233 9.83 -24.52 -4.56
C GLU A 233 9.18 -23.79 -5.74
N LEU A 234 7.98 -23.24 -5.57
CA LEU A 234 7.26 -22.48 -6.60
C LEU A 234 7.80 -21.05 -6.71
N MET A 235 8.26 -20.48 -5.59
CA MET A 235 8.94 -19.18 -5.56
C MET A 235 10.31 -19.19 -6.27
N ASN A 236 10.86 -20.36 -6.61
CA ASN A 236 12.14 -20.51 -7.33
C ASN A 236 12.02 -20.46 -8.87
N LYS A 237 10.81 -20.41 -9.43
CA LYS A 237 10.56 -20.51 -10.89
C LYS A 237 10.13 -19.20 -11.57
N GLY A 238 10.17 -18.07 -10.86
CA GLY A 238 9.74 -16.75 -11.34
C GLY A 238 10.89 -15.83 -11.68
#